data_AF-D8FGT8-F1
#
_entry.id   AF-D8FGT8-F1
#
_cell.length_a   1.000
_cell.length_b   1.000
_cell.length_c   1.000
_cell.angle_alpha   90.00
_cell.angle_beta   90.00
_cell.angle_gamma   90.00
#
_symmetry.space_group_name_H-M   'P 1'
#
loop_
_entity.id
_entity.type
_entity.pdbx_description
1 polymer ?
#
loop_
_entity_poly.entity_id
_entity_poly.type
_entity_poly.pdbx_seq_one_letter_code
_entity_poly.pdbx_strand_id
1 'polypeptide(L)'
;MIINNYIHGNKRDENISRIFSFNIYHTKNMSDLINYMFDYNQKARDEDKLSFYGFDMQNPEKSIDLILDFCKENNILQEKDLKKELSFIKDEKIKISQIKDKEALLLEIKAYADALSSSDAKIASIALTNILNSIKYYELDFNDYVKVNNVRDELMAENVKWISDFEKSKGNKMLLISGHNGHIAKSEKFYEPMGSHLKKIFGEKYFIIGTDFYKGIVNINVAGPDNKRSNHVFVSADPLAYSARKFKGKYYLDFTKVKDGETFDLINKEINMISLGEEYSPLMKFMPRTYRVKEVPKDLYDAMIFVYYAKPIAVND
;
A
#
# COMPACT_ATOMS: atom_id res chain seq x y z
N MET A 1 5.71 11.50 -3.47
CA MET A 1 7.16 11.77 -3.32
C MET A 1 7.59 12.34 -1.96
N ILE A 2 6.69 12.84 -1.10
CA ILE A 2 7.07 13.53 0.14
C ILE A 2 8.01 12.70 1.04
N ILE A 3 7.68 11.42 1.29
CA ILE A 3 8.52 10.53 2.10
C ILE A 3 9.87 10.23 1.41
N ASN A 4 9.88 10.08 0.08
CA ASN A 4 11.13 9.92 -0.67
C ASN A 4 12.05 11.13 -0.46
N ASN A 5 11.51 12.33 -0.63
CA ASN A 5 12.28 13.56 -0.45
C ASN A 5 12.77 13.70 0.99
N TYR A 6 11.98 13.26 1.96
CA TYR A 6 12.39 13.20 3.36
C TYR A 6 13.62 12.30 3.58
N ILE A 7 13.59 11.04 3.13
CA ILE A 7 14.70 10.09 3.36
C ILE A 7 15.99 10.46 2.60
N HIS A 8 15.89 11.30 1.57
CA HIS A 8 17.04 11.88 0.86
C HIS A 8 17.45 13.28 1.39
N GLY A 9 16.65 13.87 2.27
CA GLY A 9 16.89 15.19 2.84
C GLY A 9 17.90 15.19 3.99
N ASN A 10 17.98 16.31 4.69
CA ASN A 10 18.93 16.54 5.79
C ASN A 10 18.27 16.88 7.13
N LYS A 11 16.93 16.94 7.19
CA LYS A 11 16.16 17.29 8.39
C LYS A 11 15.29 16.12 8.81
N ARG A 12 15.59 15.57 9.98
CA ARG A 12 14.85 14.46 10.60
C ARG A 12 13.55 14.96 11.25
N ASP A 13 12.49 14.17 11.15
CA ASP A 13 11.18 14.37 11.77
C ASP A 13 10.77 13.06 12.47
N GLU A 14 10.69 13.08 13.80
CA GLU A 14 10.34 11.89 14.59
C GLU A 14 8.90 11.41 14.36
N ASN A 15 8.03 12.27 13.83
CA ASN A 15 6.62 11.99 13.60
C ASN A 15 6.26 11.99 12.10
N ILE A 16 7.23 11.64 11.24
CA ILE A 16 7.08 11.68 9.78
C ILE A 16 5.88 10.88 9.25
N SER A 17 5.42 9.85 9.97
CA SER A 17 4.27 9.03 9.56
C SER A 17 2.95 9.79 9.47
N ARG A 18 2.81 10.96 10.11
CA ARG A 18 1.62 11.82 9.97
C ARG A 18 1.37 12.28 8.51
N ILE A 19 2.37 12.13 7.64
CA ILE A 19 2.29 12.47 6.22
C ILE A 19 1.49 11.44 5.42
N PHE A 20 1.24 10.23 5.91
CA PHE A 20 0.37 9.29 5.20
C PHE A 20 -1.07 9.80 5.13
N SER A 21 -1.80 9.54 4.04
CA SER A 21 -3.23 9.91 3.95
C SER A 21 -4.12 8.95 4.76
N PHE A 22 -3.69 7.69 4.93
CA PHE A 22 -4.38 6.75 5.81
C PHE A 22 -3.88 6.88 7.25
N ASN A 23 -4.80 7.22 8.16
CA ASN A 23 -4.51 7.39 9.58
C ASN A 23 -3.96 6.12 10.26
N ILE A 24 -4.29 4.92 9.76
CA ILE A 24 -3.71 3.68 10.32
C ILE A 24 -2.17 3.68 10.33
N TYR A 25 -1.52 4.39 9.39
CA TYR A 25 -0.07 4.44 9.33
C TYR A 25 0.54 5.47 10.27
N HIS A 26 -0.25 6.31 10.94
CA HIS A 26 0.23 7.37 11.84
C HIS A 26 0.69 6.76 13.17
N THR A 27 1.76 5.96 13.13
CA THR A 27 2.24 5.18 14.27
C THR A 27 3.73 5.42 14.49
N LYS A 28 4.17 5.23 15.74
CA LYS A 28 5.61 5.23 16.05
C LYS A 28 6.36 4.18 15.22
N ASN A 29 5.80 2.99 15.04
CA ASN A 29 6.42 1.92 14.25
C ASN A 29 6.69 2.33 12.80
N MET A 30 5.76 3.05 12.18
CA MET A 30 5.93 3.55 10.82
C MET A 30 6.95 4.70 10.77
N SER A 31 6.91 5.62 11.73
CA SER A 31 7.93 6.67 11.83
C SER A 31 9.33 6.09 12.06
N ASP A 32 9.46 5.08 12.92
CA ASP A 32 10.72 4.37 13.16
C ASP A 32 11.25 3.70 11.88
N LEU A 33 10.39 3.08 11.08
CA LEU A 33 10.78 2.47 9.80
C LEU A 33 11.29 3.52 8.81
N ILE A 34 10.58 4.64 8.65
CA ILE A 34 10.98 5.70 7.73
C ILE A 34 12.26 6.40 8.22
N ASN A 35 12.40 6.58 9.54
CA ASN A 35 13.59 7.16 10.14
C ASN A 35 14.81 6.25 10.02
N TYR A 36 14.61 4.92 10.09
CA TYR A 36 15.66 3.97 9.74
C TYR A 36 16.12 4.15 8.29
N MET A 37 15.19 4.31 7.34
CA MET A 37 15.54 4.55 5.93
C MET A 37 16.29 5.88 5.75
N PHE A 38 15.86 6.94 6.43
CA PHE A 38 16.57 8.22 6.48
C PHE A 38 18.01 8.03 6.98
N ASP A 39 18.19 7.42 8.16
CA ASP A 39 19.49 7.23 8.81
C ASP A 39 20.44 6.34 7.96
N TYR A 40 19.87 5.35 7.27
CA TYR A 40 20.60 4.54 6.30
C TYR A 40 21.09 5.39 5.11
N ASN A 41 20.21 6.18 4.50
CA ASN A 41 20.53 7.01 3.34
C ASN A 41 21.59 8.08 3.63
N GLN A 42 21.69 8.58 4.87
CA GLN A 42 22.75 9.53 5.25
C GLN A 42 24.17 8.93 5.18
N LYS A 43 24.28 7.59 5.24
CA LYS A 43 25.56 6.86 5.29
C LYS A 43 25.82 6.04 4.04
N ALA A 44 24.77 5.73 3.28
CA ALA A 44 24.85 4.95 2.06
C ALA A 44 25.50 5.75 0.92
N ARG A 45 26.21 5.04 0.04
CA ARG A 45 26.66 5.59 -1.26
C ARG A 45 25.44 5.90 -2.10
N ASP A 46 25.54 6.85 -3.04
CA ASP A 46 24.39 7.28 -3.84
C ASP A 46 23.68 6.13 -4.58
N GLU A 47 24.45 5.15 -5.07
CA GLU A 47 23.94 3.95 -5.74
C GLU A 47 23.23 2.94 -4.82
N ASP A 48 23.44 3.04 -3.51
CA ASP A 48 22.88 2.13 -2.50
C ASP A 48 21.71 2.76 -1.73
N LYS A 49 21.38 4.04 -1.98
CA LYS A 49 20.33 4.76 -1.28
C LYS A 49 18.95 4.16 -1.58
N LEU A 50 18.13 4.06 -0.54
CA LEU A 50 16.74 3.64 -0.63
C LEU A 50 15.90 4.75 -1.24
N SER A 51 14.91 4.35 -2.04
CA SER A 51 13.83 5.21 -2.50
C SER A 51 12.48 4.69 -1.98
N PHE A 52 11.52 5.60 -1.81
CA PHE A 52 10.20 5.31 -1.22
C PHE A 52 9.07 5.78 -2.13
N TYR A 53 8.16 4.86 -2.46
CA TYR A 53 7.04 5.13 -3.35
C TYR A 53 5.72 4.66 -2.73
N GLY A 54 4.65 5.42 -3.00
CA GLY A 54 3.27 4.94 -2.83
C GLY A 54 2.74 4.43 -4.16
N PHE A 55 1.97 3.35 -4.14
CA PHE A 55 1.38 2.74 -5.34
C PHE A 55 -0.15 2.87 -5.38
N ASP A 56 -0.78 3.33 -4.31
CA ASP A 56 -2.23 3.55 -4.23
C ASP A 56 -2.58 4.97 -4.71
N MET A 57 -3.63 5.09 -5.53
CA MET A 57 -4.07 6.35 -6.14
C MET A 57 -5.27 6.99 -5.43
N GLN A 58 -5.84 6.36 -4.40
CA GLN A 58 -7.09 6.83 -3.78
C GLN A 58 -7.03 8.26 -3.22
N ASN A 59 -5.86 8.72 -2.79
CA ASN A 59 -5.69 10.01 -2.13
C ASN A 59 -4.74 10.91 -2.96
N PRO A 60 -5.24 11.59 -4.00
CA PRO A 60 -4.43 12.37 -4.93
C PRO A 60 -3.90 13.71 -4.36
N GLU A 61 -4.45 14.20 -3.24
CA GLU A 61 -4.29 15.56 -2.74
C GLU A 61 -2.82 15.97 -2.55
N LYS A 62 -2.00 15.03 -2.06
CA LYS A 62 -0.57 15.27 -1.79
C LYS A 62 0.30 15.34 -3.05
N SER A 63 -0.24 15.02 -4.21
CA SER A 63 0.47 15.10 -5.49
C SER A 63 0.40 16.49 -6.12
N ILE A 64 -0.52 17.36 -5.68
CA ILE A 64 -0.77 18.66 -6.30
C ILE A 64 0.40 19.62 -6.13
N ASP A 65 1.04 19.66 -4.96
CA ASP A 65 2.22 20.50 -4.74
C ASP A 65 3.35 20.12 -5.70
N LEU A 66 3.59 18.82 -5.88
CA LEU A 66 4.60 18.33 -6.82
C LEU A 66 4.30 18.76 -8.26
N ILE A 67 3.03 18.74 -8.67
CA ILE A 67 2.62 19.14 -10.02
C ILE A 67 2.79 20.65 -10.20
N LEU A 68 2.40 21.45 -9.20
CA LEU A 68 2.54 22.91 -9.25
C LEU A 68 4.01 23.33 -9.33
N ASP A 69 4.87 22.71 -8.53
CA ASP A 69 6.31 22.97 -8.54
C ASP A 69 6.91 22.59 -9.90
N PHE A 70 6.57 21.41 -10.44
CA PHE A 70 7.00 20.97 -11.76
C PHE A 70 6.58 21.95 -12.87
N CYS A 71 5.33 22.40 -12.88
CA CYS A 71 4.84 23.36 -13.88
C CYS A 71 5.59 24.69 -13.80
N LYS A 72 5.86 25.18 -12.58
CA LYS A 72 6.60 26.42 -12.35
C LYS A 72 8.04 26.32 -12.84
N GLU A 73 8.74 25.23 -12.51
CA GLU A 73 10.15 25.03 -12.88
C GLU A 73 10.35 24.86 -14.40
N ASN A 74 9.34 24.33 -15.10
CA ASN A 74 9.40 24.08 -16.54
C ASN A 74 8.65 25.13 -17.39
N ASN A 75 8.21 26.24 -16.78
CA ASN A 75 7.44 27.31 -17.45
C ASN A 75 6.19 26.80 -18.19
N ILE A 76 5.49 25.82 -17.63
CA ILE A 76 4.27 25.24 -18.21
C ILE A 76 3.06 26.11 -17.83
N LEU A 77 2.23 26.48 -18.82
CA LEU A 77 0.97 27.22 -18.66
C LEU A 77 1.07 28.46 -17.76
N GLN A 78 2.11 29.28 -17.95
CA GLN A 78 2.40 30.46 -17.13
C GLN A 78 1.31 31.55 -17.20
N GLU A 79 0.50 31.53 -18.25
CA GLU A 79 -0.64 32.42 -18.43
C GLU A 79 -1.83 32.07 -17.51
N LYS A 80 -1.86 30.86 -16.92
CA LYS A 80 -2.91 30.39 -16.00
C LYS A 80 -2.42 30.46 -14.56
N ASP A 81 -3.30 30.86 -13.63
CA ASP A 81 -3.05 30.73 -12.19
C ASP A 81 -3.32 29.28 -11.75
N LEU A 82 -2.40 28.36 -12.10
CA LEU A 82 -2.54 26.93 -11.79
C LEU A 82 -2.71 26.67 -10.29
N LYS A 83 -2.09 27.49 -9.44
CA LYS A 83 -2.22 27.38 -7.98
C LYS A 83 -3.67 27.60 -7.57
N LYS A 84 -4.33 28.64 -8.08
CA LYS A 84 -5.75 28.89 -7.85
C LYS A 84 -6.65 27.83 -8.49
N GLU A 85 -6.31 27.39 -9.71
CA GLU A 85 -7.10 26.39 -10.43
C GLU A 85 -7.08 25.01 -9.79
N LEU A 86 -6.04 24.66 -9.02
CA LEU A 86 -5.87 23.33 -8.42
C LEU A 86 -5.86 23.32 -6.88
N SER A 87 -5.91 24.48 -6.21
CA SER A 87 -5.77 24.56 -4.75
C SER A 87 -6.83 23.77 -3.99
N PHE A 88 -8.05 23.67 -4.52
CA PHE A 88 -9.15 22.96 -3.89
C PHE A 88 -8.89 21.45 -3.79
N ILE A 89 -7.99 20.90 -4.62
CA ILE A 89 -7.59 19.47 -4.59
C ILE A 89 -6.78 19.13 -3.33
N LYS A 90 -6.31 20.14 -2.59
CA LYS A 90 -5.60 19.94 -1.32
C LYS A 90 -6.52 19.79 -0.11
N ASP A 91 -7.82 20.04 -0.26
CA ASP A 91 -8.77 19.88 0.86
C ASP A 91 -9.07 18.40 1.11
N GLU A 92 -8.89 17.93 2.36
CA GLU A 92 -9.20 16.56 2.78
C GLU A 92 -10.67 16.14 2.58
N LYS A 93 -11.55 17.13 2.32
CA LYS A 93 -12.99 16.93 2.05
C LYS A 93 -13.36 17.15 0.59
N ILE A 94 -12.39 17.14 -0.32
CA ILE A 94 -12.67 17.36 -1.74
C ILE A 94 -13.67 16.35 -2.28
N LYS A 95 -14.62 16.83 -3.09
CA LYS A 95 -15.48 15.98 -3.90
C LYS A 95 -14.77 15.65 -5.20
N ILE A 96 -14.74 14.37 -5.57
CA ILE A 96 -14.16 13.91 -6.84
C ILE A 96 -14.76 14.61 -8.05
N SER A 97 -16.04 15.00 -8.00
CA SER A 97 -16.68 15.80 -9.05
C SER A 97 -15.92 17.10 -9.34
N GLN A 98 -15.34 17.73 -8.32
CA GLN A 98 -14.54 18.95 -8.48
C GLN A 98 -13.19 18.66 -9.16
N ILE A 99 -12.56 17.51 -8.88
CA ILE A 99 -11.34 17.09 -9.58
C ILE A 99 -11.68 16.82 -11.06
N LYS A 100 -12.81 16.16 -11.32
CA LYS A 100 -13.30 15.88 -12.68
C LYS A 100 -13.51 17.14 -13.51
N ASP A 101 -14.02 18.22 -12.91
CA ASP A 101 -14.17 19.52 -13.60
C ASP A 101 -12.83 20.10 -14.10
N LYS A 102 -11.69 19.61 -13.59
CA LYS A 102 -10.33 19.97 -14.02
C LYS A 102 -9.63 18.90 -14.85
N GLU A 103 -10.31 17.84 -15.25
CA GLU A 103 -9.73 16.73 -16.03
C GLU A 103 -9.01 17.21 -17.30
N ALA A 104 -9.62 18.12 -18.06
CA ALA A 104 -9.01 18.69 -19.26
C ALA A 104 -7.68 19.43 -18.97
N LEU A 105 -7.63 20.20 -17.87
CA LEU A 105 -6.42 20.90 -17.45
C LEU A 105 -5.34 19.91 -16.98
N LEU A 106 -5.74 18.87 -16.25
CA LEU A 106 -4.83 17.81 -15.80
C LEU A 106 -4.23 17.04 -16.99
N LEU A 107 -5.05 16.74 -18.01
CA LEU A 107 -4.59 16.11 -19.26
C LEU A 107 -3.65 17.03 -20.05
N GLU A 108 -3.92 18.33 -20.11
CA GLU A 108 -3.05 19.32 -20.74
C GLU A 108 -1.68 19.37 -20.06
N ILE A 109 -1.64 19.48 -18.72
CA ILE A 109 -0.39 19.45 -17.95
C ILE A 109 0.35 18.12 -18.18
N LYS A 110 -0.38 17.00 -18.21
CA LYS A 110 0.21 15.69 -18.43
C LYS A 110 0.87 15.59 -19.81
N ALA A 111 0.26 16.17 -20.85
CA ALA A 111 0.86 16.19 -22.18
C ALA A 111 2.21 16.93 -22.21
N TYR A 112 2.34 18.04 -21.46
CA TYR A 112 3.65 18.71 -21.29
C TYR A 112 4.65 17.82 -20.54
N ALA A 113 4.22 17.14 -19.47
CA ALA A 113 5.09 16.24 -18.72
C ALA A 113 5.56 15.05 -19.58
N ASP A 114 4.68 14.44 -20.38
CA ASP A 114 4.98 13.32 -21.27
C ASP A 114 5.95 13.71 -22.41
N ALA A 115 5.95 14.97 -22.82
CA ALA A 115 6.86 15.48 -23.85
C ALA A 115 8.31 15.67 -23.35
N LEU A 116 8.53 15.65 -22.03
CA LEU A 116 9.83 15.82 -21.40
C LEU A 116 10.39 14.47 -20.93
N SER A 117 11.71 14.31 -21.01
CA SER A 117 12.39 13.04 -20.70
C SER A 117 13.05 12.98 -19.31
N SER A 118 13.04 14.10 -18.57
CA SER A 118 13.68 14.21 -17.25
C SER A 118 13.01 13.29 -16.22
N SER A 119 13.76 12.92 -15.17
CA SER A 119 13.21 12.12 -14.06
C SER A 119 12.02 12.82 -13.39
N ASP A 120 12.10 14.13 -13.20
CA ASP A 120 11.03 14.93 -12.60
C ASP A 120 9.79 14.98 -13.49
N ALA A 121 9.95 15.04 -14.82
CA ALA A 121 8.84 14.95 -15.76
C ALA A 121 8.14 13.59 -15.71
N LYS A 122 8.91 12.49 -15.62
CA LYS A 122 8.34 11.15 -15.46
C LYS A 122 7.55 11.02 -14.15
N ILE A 123 8.08 11.59 -13.06
CA ILE A 123 7.41 11.61 -11.76
C ILE A 123 6.13 12.46 -11.81
N ALA A 124 6.17 13.63 -12.44
CA ALA A 124 4.98 14.47 -12.63
C ALA A 124 3.92 13.76 -13.49
N SER A 125 4.34 13.09 -14.56
CA SER A 125 3.44 12.33 -15.44
C SER A 125 2.72 11.18 -14.70
N ILE A 126 3.42 10.38 -13.89
CA ILE A 126 2.76 9.32 -13.11
C ILE A 126 1.86 9.90 -12.02
N ALA A 127 2.25 11.03 -11.40
CA ALA A 127 1.41 11.72 -10.42
C ALA A 127 0.10 12.18 -11.06
N LEU A 128 0.15 12.80 -12.25
CA LEU A 128 -1.04 13.20 -13.01
C LEU A 128 -1.88 12.00 -13.43
N THR A 129 -1.25 10.91 -13.85
CA THR A 129 -1.92 9.63 -14.16
C THR A 129 -2.71 9.12 -12.96
N ASN A 130 -2.14 9.19 -11.75
CA ASN A 130 -2.80 8.76 -10.53
C ASN A 130 -3.99 9.64 -10.16
N ILE A 131 -3.91 10.95 -10.36
CA ILE A 131 -5.06 11.86 -10.17
C ILE A 131 -6.20 11.51 -11.15
N LEU A 132 -5.86 11.28 -12.42
CA LEU A 132 -6.86 10.91 -13.43
C LEU A 132 -7.47 9.53 -13.13
N ASN A 133 -6.66 8.58 -12.69
CA ASN A 133 -7.12 7.25 -12.30
C ASN A 133 -7.96 7.26 -11.01
N SER A 134 -7.69 8.20 -10.08
CA SER A 134 -8.55 8.37 -8.90
C SER A 134 -9.95 8.85 -9.30
N ILE A 135 -10.07 9.74 -10.30
CA ILE A 135 -11.38 10.13 -10.85
C ILE A 135 -12.13 8.88 -11.32
N LYS A 136 -11.51 8.08 -12.21
CA LYS A 136 -12.12 6.85 -12.75
C LYS A 136 -12.57 5.87 -11.66
N TYR A 137 -11.75 5.70 -10.62
CA TYR A 137 -12.06 4.81 -9.50
C TYR A 137 -13.26 5.27 -8.69
N TYR A 138 -13.34 6.57 -8.39
CA TYR A 138 -14.44 7.10 -7.59
C TYR A 138 -15.74 7.31 -8.39
N GLU A 139 -15.70 7.18 -9.72
CA GLU A 139 -16.89 7.10 -10.58
C GLU A 139 -17.52 5.70 -10.60
N LEU A 140 -16.86 4.69 -10.05
CA LEU A 140 -17.41 3.35 -9.94
C LEU A 140 -18.58 3.30 -8.95
N ASP A 141 -19.47 2.33 -9.17
CA ASP A 141 -20.50 2.00 -8.18
C ASP A 141 -19.86 1.23 -7.01
N PHE A 142 -19.79 1.87 -5.84
CA PHE A 142 -19.23 1.27 -4.64
C PHE A 142 -20.06 0.12 -4.06
N ASN A 143 -21.28 -0.10 -4.56
CA ASN A 143 -22.05 -1.30 -4.25
C ASN A 143 -21.51 -2.54 -4.97
N ASP A 144 -20.79 -2.37 -6.09
CA ASP A 144 -20.09 -3.44 -6.79
C ASP A 144 -18.67 -3.62 -6.22
N TYR A 145 -18.62 -4.26 -5.05
CA TYR A 145 -17.37 -4.52 -4.33
C TYR A 145 -16.31 -5.22 -5.20
N VAL A 146 -16.73 -6.15 -6.07
CA VAL A 146 -15.80 -6.90 -6.93
C VAL A 146 -15.17 -5.97 -7.96
N LYS A 147 -15.98 -5.16 -8.65
CA LYS A 147 -15.47 -4.22 -9.66
C LYS A 147 -14.56 -3.16 -9.05
N VAL A 148 -14.92 -2.60 -7.90
CA VAL A 148 -14.11 -1.60 -7.19
C VAL A 148 -12.73 -2.13 -6.85
N ASN A 149 -12.65 -3.33 -6.26
CA ASN A 149 -11.37 -3.92 -5.89
C ASN A 149 -10.55 -4.35 -7.10
N ASN A 150 -11.16 -4.93 -8.14
CA ASN A 150 -10.45 -5.25 -9.39
C ASN A 150 -9.78 -4.00 -9.99
N VAL A 151 -10.52 -2.90 -10.16
CA VAL A 151 -9.96 -1.68 -10.75
C VAL A 151 -8.87 -1.09 -9.87
N ARG A 152 -9.07 -1.05 -8.55
CA ARG A 152 -8.04 -0.52 -7.63
C ARG A 152 -6.75 -1.34 -7.69
N ASP A 153 -6.86 -2.65 -7.62
CA ASP A 153 -5.71 -3.55 -7.54
C ASP A 153 -4.96 -3.65 -8.88
N GLU A 154 -5.66 -3.56 -10.01
CA GLU A 154 -5.06 -3.41 -11.34
C GLU A 154 -4.23 -2.12 -11.43
N LEU A 155 -4.82 -0.98 -11.03
CA LEU A 155 -4.13 0.32 -11.05
C LEU A 155 -2.93 0.36 -10.10
N MET A 156 -3.03 -0.26 -8.92
CA MET A 156 -1.89 -0.41 -8.02
C MET A 156 -0.78 -1.27 -8.63
N ALA A 157 -1.12 -2.34 -9.34
CA ALA A 157 -0.15 -3.18 -10.02
C ALA A 157 0.57 -2.43 -11.17
N GLU A 158 -0.17 -1.62 -11.94
CA GLU A 158 0.40 -0.73 -12.96
C GLU A 158 1.39 0.28 -12.35
N ASN A 159 1.03 0.87 -11.21
CA ASN A 159 1.92 1.77 -10.47
C ASN A 159 3.19 1.07 -9.98
N VAL A 160 3.07 -0.13 -9.42
CA VAL A 160 4.24 -0.95 -9.02
C VAL A 160 5.12 -1.28 -10.23
N LYS A 161 4.51 -1.62 -11.37
CA LYS A 161 5.26 -1.86 -12.62
C LYS A 161 6.01 -0.60 -13.06
N TRP A 162 5.35 0.57 -13.05
CA TRP A 162 5.99 1.83 -13.39
C TRP A 162 7.17 2.14 -12.45
N ILE A 163 6.99 1.96 -11.14
CA ILE A 163 8.05 2.16 -10.14
C ILE A 163 9.24 1.24 -10.44
N SER A 164 8.98 -0.04 -10.70
CA SER A 164 10.01 -1.03 -11.05
C SER A 164 10.77 -0.64 -12.31
N ASP A 165 10.09 -0.24 -13.38
CA ASP A 165 10.71 0.19 -14.64
C ASP A 165 11.52 1.48 -14.46
N PHE A 166 11.01 2.45 -13.68
CA PHE A 166 11.68 3.71 -13.38
C PHE A 166 12.97 3.48 -12.58
N GLU A 167 12.91 2.69 -11.51
CA GLU A 167 14.08 2.37 -10.68
C GLU A 167 15.10 1.51 -11.43
N LYS A 168 14.63 0.58 -12.27
CA LYS A 168 15.49 -0.19 -13.17
C LYS A 168 16.25 0.69 -14.16
N SER A 169 15.64 1.76 -14.66
CA SER A 169 16.32 2.74 -15.52
C SER A 169 17.46 3.48 -14.83
N LYS A 170 17.48 3.49 -13.49
CA LYS A 170 18.56 4.05 -12.65
C LYS A 170 19.58 2.99 -12.19
N GLY A 171 19.40 1.72 -12.58
CA GLY A 171 20.28 0.62 -12.16
C GLY A 171 19.79 -0.19 -10.96
N ASN A 172 18.67 0.19 -10.34
CA ASN A 172 18.10 -0.51 -9.19
C ASN A 172 17.33 -1.77 -9.64
N LYS A 173 17.51 -2.89 -8.94
CA LYS A 173 17.00 -4.21 -9.39
C LYS A 173 15.99 -4.85 -8.45
N MET A 174 15.76 -4.24 -7.30
CA MET A 174 14.97 -4.84 -6.23
C MET A 174 13.93 -3.86 -5.72
N LEU A 175 12.71 -4.35 -5.55
CA LEU A 175 11.60 -3.62 -4.97
C LEU A 175 11.07 -4.43 -3.79
N LEU A 176 10.94 -3.78 -2.64
CA LEU A 176 10.17 -4.31 -1.52
C LEU A 176 8.78 -3.69 -1.56
N ILE A 177 7.75 -4.54 -1.70
CA ILE A 177 6.35 -4.11 -1.71
C ILE A 177 5.76 -4.44 -0.35
N SER A 178 5.27 -3.41 0.36
CA SER A 178 4.57 -3.56 1.63
C SER A 178 3.10 -3.21 1.44
N GLY A 179 2.22 -4.17 1.67
CA GLY A 179 0.77 -4.01 1.55
C GLY A 179 0.03 -5.05 2.38
N HIS A 180 -1.27 -4.89 2.53
CA HIS A 180 -2.10 -5.89 3.20
C HIS A 180 -2.03 -7.23 2.45
N ASN A 181 -2.06 -8.35 3.19
CA ASN A 181 -2.01 -9.72 2.66
C ASN A 181 -2.92 -9.92 1.44
N GLY A 182 -4.18 -9.47 1.52
CA GLY A 182 -5.16 -9.59 0.44
C GLY A 182 -4.79 -8.87 -0.85
N HIS A 183 -3.99 -7.79 -0.80
CA HIS A 183 -3.51 -7.12 -2.00
C HIS A 183 -2.27 -7.80 -2.58
N ILE A 184 -1.40 -8.40 -1.76
CA ILE A 184 -0.13 -9.00 -2.24
C ILE A 184 -0.23 -10.49 -2.59
N ALA A 185 -1.33 -11.15 -2.22
CA ALA A 185 -1.54 -12.58 -2.48
C ALA A 185 -1.61 -12.89 -3.99
N LYS A 186 -1.20 -14.10 -4.39
CA LYS A 186 -1.25 -14.57 -5.80
C LYS A 186 -2.66 -14.63 -6.36
N SER A 187 -3.66 -14.80 -5.51
CA SER A 187 -5.07 -14.92 -5.87
C SER A 187 -5.95 -14.49 -4.70
N GLU A 188 -7.21 -14.19 -5.01
CA GLU A 188 -8.26 -14.08 -4.00
C GLU A 188 -9.58 -14.61 -4.58
N LYS A 189 -10.53 -14.96 -3.69
CA LYS A 189 -11.78 -15.64 -4.03
C LYS A 189 -12.75 -14.82 -4.89
N PHE A 190 -12.83 -13.51 -4.67
CA PHE A 190 -13.92 -12.69 -5.23
C PHE A 190 -13.49 -11.73 -6.34
N TYR A 191 -12.20 -11.36 -6.38
CA TYR A 191 -11.64 -10.41 -7.32
C TYR A 191 -10.17 -10.76 -7.55
N GLU A 192 -9.57 -10.16 -8.56
CA GLU A 192 -8.15 -10.32 -8.87
C GLU A 192 -7.33 -9.33 -8.02
N PRO A 193 -6.54 -9.80 -7.04
CA PRO A 193 -5.75 -8.90 -6.20
C PRO A 193 -4.51 -8.41 -6.95
N MET A 194 -3.90 -7.34 -6.45
CA MET A 194 -2.71 -6.72 -7.05
C MET A 194 -1.61 -7.78 -7.23
N GLY A 195 -1.42 -8.69 -6.28
CA GLY A 195 -0.44 -9.76 -6.35
C GLY A 195 -0.63 -10.74 -7.51
N SER A 196 -1.87 -10.98 -7.96
CA SER A 196 -2.15 -11.76 -9.18
C SER A 196 -1.61 -11.03 -10.42
N HIS A 197 -1.93 -9.74 -10.56
CA HIS A 197 -1.40 -8.91 -11.63
C HIS A 197 0.14 -8.85 -11.60
N LEU A 198 0.73 -8.68 -10.42
CA LEU A 198 2.19 -8.65 -10.25
C LEU A 198 2.83 -10.00 -10.59
N LYS A 199 2.17 -11.13 -10.27
CA LYS A 199 2.63 -12.45 -10.69
C LYS A 199 2.61 -12.60 -12.21
N LYS A 200 1.60 -12.06 -12.91
CA LYS A 200 1.56 -12.02 -14.38
C LYS A 200 2.70 -11.15 -14.96
N ILE A 201 3.00 -10.01 -14.33
CA ILE A 201 4.01 -9.05 -14.81
C ILE A 201 5.45 -9.56 -14.57
N PHE A 202 5.74 -10.09 -13.38
CA PHE A 202 7.10 -10.42 -12.93
C PHE A 202 7.39 -11.92 -12.89
N GLY A 203 6.38 -12.79 -13.00
CA GLY A 203 6.52 -14.24 -13.00
C GLY A 203 7.20 -14.76 -11.73
N GLU A 204 8.22 -15.60 -11.89
CA GLU A 204 8.99 -16.17 -10.78
C GLU A 204 9.84 -15.16 -10.00
N LYS A 205 9.96 -13.92 -10.48
CA LYS A 205 10.68 -12.86 -9.75
C LYS A 205 9.82 -12.20 -8.66
N TYR A 206 8.51 -12.43 -8.66
CA TYR A 206 7.61 -11.97 -7.61
C TYR A 206 7.52 -13.03 -6.52
N PHE A 207 8.19 -12.77 -5.40
CA PHE A 207 8.23 -13.63 -4.22
C PHE A 207 7.40 -13.01 -3.10
N ILE A 208 6.40 -13.72 -2.60
CA ILE A 208 5.37 -13.15 -1.74
C ILE A 208 5.51 -13.68 -0.31
N ILE A 209 5.66 -12.77 0.64
CA ILE A 209 5.72 -13.06 2.07
C ILE A 209 4.44 -12.59 2.74
N GLY A 210 3.56 -13.52 3.09
CA GLY A 210 2.37 -13.24 3.88
C GLY A 210 2.68 -13.09 5.37
N THR A 211 1.73 -12.57 6.14
CA THR A 211 1.83 -12.49 7.61
C THR A 211 0.58 -13.02 8.29
N ASP A 212 0.70 -13.79 9.37
CA ASP A 212 -0.46 -14.23 10.16
C ASP A 212 -0.12 -14.20 11.66
N PHE A 213 -1.13 -13.97 12.50
CA PHE A 213 -1.01 -14.08 13.93
C PHE A 213 -2.07 -15.00 14.55
N TYR A 214 -1.69 -15.76 15.58
CA TYR A 214 -2.63 -16.67 16.24
C TYR A 214 -3.63 -15.94 17.15
N LYS A 215 -3.14 -15.12 18.07
CA LYS A 215 -3.98 -14.28 18.94
C LYS A 215 -3.50 -12.84 18.83
N GLY A 216 -4.42 -11.89 18.74
CA GLY A 216 -4.05 -10.49 18.62
C GLY A 216 -5.03 -9.57 19.33
N ILE A 217 -4.50 -8.46 19.81
CA ILE A 217 -5.30 -7.27 20.06
C ILE A 217 -4.99 -6.33 18.90
N VAL A 218 -6.02 -5.93 18.14
CA VAL A 218 -5.89 -5.07 16.97
C VAL A 218 -6.62 -3.77 17.24
N ASN A 219 -5.95 -2.65 16.96
CA ASN A 219 -6.54 -1.33 16.98
C ASN A 219 -7.16 -1.07 15.60
N ILE A 220 -8.49 -0.97 15.53
CA ILE A 220 -9.26 -0.96 14.27
C ILE A 220 -10.40 0.04 14.39
N ASN A 221 -10.83 0.67 13.29
CA ASN A 221 -11.96 1.60 13.31
C ASN A 221 -13.24 0.85 13.66
N VAL A 222 -14.05 1.39 14.56
CA VAL A 222 -15.39 0.88 14.84
C VAL A 222 -16.36 1.51 13.86
N ALA A 223 -17.13 0.69 13.15
CA ALA A 223 -18.18 1.14 12.24
C ALA A 223 -19.11 2.13 12.95
N GLY A 224 -19.22 3.35 12.43
CA GLY A 224 -20.03 4.42 13.01
C GLY A 224 -19.59 5.83 12.61
N PRO A 225 -20.38 6.86 12.93
CA PRO A 225 -20.16 8.23 12.46
C PRO A 225 -18.89 8.89 13.02
N ASP A 226 -18.38 8.41 14.16
CA ASP A 226 -17.26 9.03 14.86
C ASP A 226 -15.88 8.52 14.40
N ASN A 227 -15.82 7.50 13.52
CA ASN A 227 -14.58 6.84 13.07
C ASN A 227 -13.58 6.52 14.22
N LYS A 228 -14.11 6.21 15.41
CA LYS A 228 -13.28 5.93 16.59
C LYS A 228 -12.56 4.61 16.43
N ARG A 229 -11.30 4.56 16.82
CA ARG A 229 -10.52 3.33 16.89
C ARG A 229 -10.57 2.74 18.29
N SER A 230 -10.69 1.41 18.37
CA SER A 230 -10.56 0.71 19.65
C SER A 230 -9.88 -0.65 19.50
N ASN A 231 -9.38 -1.14 20.63
CA ASN A 231 -8.68 -2.40 20.72
C ASN A 231 -9.67 -3.57 20.78
N HIS A 232 -9.60 -4.48 19.82
CA HIS A 232 -10.41 -5.67 19.76
C HIS A 232 -9.57 -6.94 19.71
N VAL A 233 -10.04 -8.00 20.37
CA VAL A 233 -9.36 -9.29 20.40
C VAL A 233 -9.80 -10.13 19.21
N PHE A 234 -8.82 -10.66 18.50
CA PHE A 234 -9.03 -11.61 17.42
C PHE A 234 -8.18 -12.86 17.66
N VAL A 235 -8.71 -14.00 17.24
CA VAL A 235 -8.01 -15.29 17.33
C VAL A 235 -8.15 -15.96 15.98
N SER A 236 -7.03 -16.31 15.35
CA SER A 236 -6.99 -17.12 14.14
C SER A 236 -7.43 -18.56 14.44
N ALA A 237 -7.62 -19.36 13.40
CA ALA A 237 -7.72 -20.82 13.52
C ALA A 237 -6.63 -21.51 12.69
N ASP A 238 -5.53 -20.80 12.45
CA ASP A 238 -4.37 -21.29 11.73
C ASP A 238 -3.43 -22.09 12.67
N PRO A 239 -3.24 -23.40 12.42
CA PRO A 239 -2.30 -24.22 13.17
C PRO A 239 -0.83 -23.79 12.99
N LEU A 240 -0.46 -23.17 11.86
CA LEU A 240 0.87 -22.64 11.61
C LEU A 240 1.12 -21.43 12.53
N ALA A 241 0.25 -20.42 12.51
CA ALA A 241 0.32 -19.31 13.46
C ALA A 241 0.35 -19.79 14.93
N TYR A 242 -0.47 -20.79 15.29
CA TYR A 242 -0.46 -21.37 16.64
C TYR A 242 0.89 -21.98 17.01
N SER A 243 1.59 -22.59 16.05
CA SER A 243 2.88 -23.23 16.27
C SER A 243 3.99 -22.23 16.66
N ALA A 244 3.81 -20.93 16.35
CA ALA A 244 4.78 -19.88 16.66
C ALA A 244 5.15 -19.80 18.16
N ARG A 245 4.27 -20.25 19.07
CA ARG A 245 4.59 -20.37 20.51
C ARG A 245 5.79 -21.27 20.80
N LYS A 246 6.09 -22.25 19.93
CA LYS A 246 7.23 -23.14 20.05
C LYS A 246 8.53 -22.49 19.56
N PHE A 247 8.45 -21.34 18.89
CA PHE A 247 9.57 -20.63 18.25
C PHE A 247 9.74 -19.22 18.82
N LYS A 248 9.83 -19.09 20.15
CA LYS A 248 9.96 -17.77 20.83
C LYS A 248 8.87 -16.76 20.42
N GLY A 249 7.70 -17.26 20.01
CA GLY A 249 6.55 -16.44 19.64
C GLY A 249 6.52 -15.96 18.19
N LYS A 250 7.53 -16.22 17.35
CA LYS A 250 7.49 -15.88 15.91
C LYS A 250 8.45 -16.72 15.08
N TYR A 251 8.09 -17.00 13.83
CA TYR A 251 8.99 -17.66 12.88
C TYR A 251 8.64 -17.29 11.43
N TYR A 252 9.59 -17.52 10.54
CA TYR A 252 9.43 -17.42 9.09
C TYR A 252 9.42 -18.84 8.51
N LEU A 253 8.49 -19.12 7.59
CA LEU A 253 8.38 -20.39 6.90
C LEU A 253 8.36 -20.16 5.39
N ASP A 254 9.40 -20.64 4.72
CA ASP A 254 9.52 -20.63 3.27
C ASP A 254 8.85 -21.89 2.69
N PHE A 255 7.68 -21.72 2.09
CA PHE A 255 6.87 -22.84 1.58
C PHE A 255 7.57 -23.56 0.41
N THR A 256 8.45 -22.87 -0.32
CA THR A 256 9.19 -23.45 -1.44
C THR A 256 10.24 -24.47 -1.00
N LYS A 257 10.62 -24.44 0.29
CA LYS A 257 11.64 -25.34 0.88
C LYS A 257 11.06 -26.43 1.76
N VAL A 258 9.74 -26.46 1.96
CA VAL A 258 9.08 -27.48 2.79
C VAL A 258 9.08 -28.82 2.06
N LYS A 259 9.59 -29.85 2.73
CA LYS A 259 9.56 -31.25 2.28
C LYS A 259 8.32 -31.97 2.81
N ASP A 260 8.01 -33.13 2.23
CA ASP A 260 6.89 -33.99 2.62
C ASP A 260 6.81 -34.22 4.14
N GLY A 261 5.58 -34.21 4.66
CA GLY A 261 5.25 -34.36 6.07
C GLY A 261 4.11 -33.45 6.50
N GLU A 262 3.80 -33.41 7.80
CA GLU A 262 2.65 -32.67 8.32
C GLU A 262 2.64 -31.19 7.92
N THR A 263 3.80 -30.53 7.91
CA THR A 263 3.89 -29.12 7.48
C THR A 263 3.57 -28.96 6.00
N PHE A 264 4.01 -29.89 5.15
CA PHE A 264 3.65 -29.90 3.73
C PHE A 264 2.13 -30.03 3.57
N ASP A 265 1.50 -30.97 4.28
CA ASP A 265 0.05 -31.15 4.21
C ASP A 265 -0.73 -29.92 4.69
N LEU A 266 -0.23 -29.24 5.73
CA LEU A 266 -0.85 -28.03 6.26
C LEU A 266 -0.83 -26.87 5.26
N ILE A 267 0.28 -26.65 4.55
CA ILE A 267 0.40 -25.53 3.60
C ILE A 267 -0.33 -25.78 2.26
N ASN A 268 -0.61 -27.05 1.92
CA ASN A 268 -1.30 -27.46 0.68
C ASN A 268 -2.80 -27.75 0.89
N LYS A 269 -3.38 -27.41 2.05
CA LYS A 269 -4.83 -27.58 2.30
C LYS A 269 -5.46 -26.30 2.82
N GLU A 270 -6.78 -26.20 2.68
CA GLU A 270 -7.54 -25.09 3.22
C GLU A 270 -7.42 -25.01 4.74
N ILE A 271 -6.93 -23.87 5.23
CA ILE A 271 -6.90 -23.53 6.65
C ILE A 271 -7.52 -22.14 6.89
N ASN A 272 -7.89 -21.86 8.13
CA ASN A 272 -8.50 -20.59 8.50
C ASN A 272 -7.44 -19.60 8.99
N MET A 273 -6.91 -18.78 8.07
CA MET A 273 -5.94 -17.72 8.36
C MET A 273 -6.64 -16.42 8.75
N ILE A 274 -5.96 -15.54 9.48
CA ILE A 274 -6.53 -14.22 9.80
C ILE A 274 -6.44 -13.27 8.60
N SER A 275 -7.49 -12.47 8.40
CA SER A 275 -7.49 -11.36 7.44
C SER A 275 -8.40 -10.28 7.97
N LEU A 276 -7.84 -9.11 8.26
CA LEU A 276 -8.55 -8.00 8.89
C LEU A 276 -8.36 -6.74 8.05
N GLY A 277 -9.48 -6.20 7.56
CA GLY A 277 -9.51 -4.85 7.00
C GLY A 277 -9.50 -3.78 8.10
N GLU A 278 -9.80 -2.55 7.71
CA GLU A 278 -9.75 -1.38 8.60
C GLU A 278 -11.04 -1.09 9.37
N GLU A 279 -12.06 -1.93 9.25
CA GLU A 279 -13.37 -1.71 9.87
C GLU A 279 -13.80 -2.89 10.74
N TYR A 280 -14.22 -2.56 11.97
CA TYR A 280 -14.73 -3.49 12.96
C TYR A 280 -16.25 -3.40 13.07
N SER A 281 -16.89 -4.57 13.01
CA SER A 281 -18.30 -4.76 13.33
C SER A 281 -18.44 -5.66 14.57
N PRO A 282 -19.36 -5.36 15.51
CA PRO A 282 -19.67 -6.24 16.64
C PRO A 282 -20.03 -7.69 16.24
N LEU A 283 -20.57 -7.88 15.02
CA LEU A 283 -20.87 -9.21 14.46
C LEU A 283 -19.61 -10.09 14.34
N MET A 284 -18.43 -9.49 14.15
CA MET A 284 -17.17 -10.23 14.02
C MET A 284 -16.87 -11.07 15.26
N LYS A 285 -17.34 -10.67 16.46
CA LYS A 285 -17.17 -11.49 17.68
C LYS A 285 -17.89 -12.83 17.60
N PHE A 286 -19.02 -12.89 16.89
CA PHE A 286 -19.88 -14.06 16.83
C PHE A 286 -19.71 -14.85 15.52
N MET A 287 -19.16 -14.21 14.48
CA MET A 287 -18.99 -14.81 13.16
C MET A 287 -17.53 -14.80 12.72
N PRO A 288 -16.70 -15.77 13.14
CA PRO A 288 -15.28 -15.76 12.81
C PRO A 288 -14.94 -15.75 11.32
N ARG A 289 -15.87 -16.20 10.45
CA ARG A 289 -15.72 -16.14 8.98
C ARG A 289 -15.63 -14.71 8.43
N THR A 290 -15.98 -13.68 9.21
CA THR A 290 -15.87 -12.28 8.77
C THR A 290 -14.43 -11.73 8.87
N TYR A 291 -13.53 -12.43 9.56
CA TYR A 291 -12.12 -12.03 9.71
C TYR A 291 -11.14 -13.19 9.55
N ARG A 292 -11.65 -14.36 9.14
CA ARG A 292 -10.86 -15.54 8.81
C ARG A 292 -11.15 -15.91 7.37
N VAL A 293 -10.09 -16.02 6.58
CA VAL A 293 -10.15 -16.54 5.22
C VAL A 293 -9.83 -18.03 5.26
N LYS A 294 -10.61 -18.84 4.53
CA LYS A 294 -10.42 -20.28 4.45
C LYS A 294 -9.83 -20.60 3.08
N GLU A 295 -8.51 -20.65 3.01
CA GLU A 295 -7.75 -20.75 1.76
C GLU A 295 -6.52 -21.65 1.94
N VAL A 296 -5.89 -22.04 0.83
CA VAL A 296 -4.65 -22.82 0.80
C VAL A 296 -3.45 -21.86 0.89
N PRO A 297 -2.62 -21.88 1.97
CA PRO A 297 -1.57 -20.89 2.15
C PRO A 297 -0.55 -20.81 1.02
N LYS A 298 -0.17 -21.97 0.46
CA LYS A 298 0.81 -22.07 -0.63
C LYS A 298 0.29 -21.54 -1.97
N ASP A 299 -1.02 -21.55 -2.15
CA ASP A 299 -1.67 -20.99 -3.34
C ASP A 299 -1.70 -19.46 -3.28
N LEU A 300 -1.62 -18.88 -2.07
CA LEU A 300 -1.61 -17.43 -1.87
C LEU A 300 -0.21 -16.82 -1.73
N TYR A 301 0.73 -17.51 -1.09
CA TYR A 301 2.04 -16.96 -0.70
C TYR A 301 3.18 -17.94 -1.02
N ASP A 302 4.42 -17.44 -1.12
CA ASP A 302 5.63 -18.28 -1.25
C ASP A 302 6.29 -18.54 0.10
N ALA A 303 6.08 -17.63 1.05
CA ALA A 303 6.48 -17.78 2.43
C ALA A 303 5.53 -17.00 3.35
N MET A 304 5.58 -17.29 4.64
CA MET A 304 4.84 -16.51 5.63
C MET A 304 5.64 -16.27 6.91
N ILE A 305 5.40 -15.11 7.52
CA ILE A 305 5.85 -14.79 8.88
C ILE A 305 4.67 -15.01 9.83
N PHE A 306 4.87 -15.91 10.79
CA PHE A 306 3.86 -16.26 11.79
C PHE A 306 4.23 -15.65 13.14
N VAL A 307 3.24 -15.06 13.80
CA VAL A 307 3.38 -14.47 15.14
C VAL A 307 2.36 -15.09 16.09
N TYR A 308 2.79 -15.57 17.25
CA TYR A 308 1.86 -16.19 18.20
C TYR A 308 0.91 -15.16 18.83
N TYR A 309 1.45 -14.00 19.22
CA TYR A 309 0.70 -12.93 19.85
C TYR A 309 1.00 -11.55 19.24
N ALA A 310 0.01 -10.95 18.57
CA ALA A 310 0.09 -9.60 18.04
C ALA A 310 -0.39 -8.56 19.06
N LYS A 311 0.38 -7.48 19.21
CA LYS A 311 0.04 -6.33 20.06
C LYS A 311 -0.62 -5.23 19.20
N PRO A 312 -1.49 -4.40 19.78
CA PRO A 312 -2.14 -3.36 19.00
C PRO A 312 -1.12 -2.30 18.61
N ILE A 313 -1.31 -1.71 17.43
CA ILE A 313 -0.64 -0.47 17.08
C ILE A 313 -1.15 0.68 17.95
N ALA A 314 -0.33 1.70 18.13
CA ALA A 314 -0.74 2.98 18.68
C ALA A 314 -0.76 3.99 17.53
N VAL A 315 -1.97 4.41 17.14
CA VAL A 315 -2.18 5.51 16.20
C VAL A 315 -2.08 6.81 17.00
N ASN A 316 -1.21 7.72 16.56
CA ASN A 316 -1.05 9.04 17.14
C ASN A 316 -2.10 9.95 16.51
N ASP A 317 -2.70 10.82 17.34
CA ASP A 317 -3.49 11.97 16.85
C ASP A 317 -2.57 13.05 16.26
#